data_AF-G0QQQ1-F1
#
_entry.id   AF-G0QQQ1-F1
#
_cell.length_a   1.000
_cell.length_b   1.000
_cell.length_c   1.000
_cell.angle_alpha   90.00
_cell.angle_beta   90.00
_cell.angle_gamma   90.00
#
_symmetry.space_group_name_H-M   'P 1'
#
loop_
_entity.id
_entity.type
_entity.pdbx_description
1 polymer ?
#
loop_
_entity_poly.entity_id
_entity_poly.type
_entity_poly.pdbx_seq_one_letter_code
_entity_poly.pdbx_strand_id
1 'polypeptide(L)'
;MQLENNGDTKFIGSHWKELILFNELMAAESSGKDSQLSVFTIALLRDTGYYAEVNESMADDFQSGRNRGCDFVLKACQSDTQYPEFTQKKYSPDQCTSKNNGYGKVKQIDLYDNCKTVQNTFYCEDSDLNNYVNNFSFQYFGVNSKCLKSTSIQGNNKFQYSNARCHLVQCSPDSTQITITFTQQALQLLLCTKQDQGKEIQVVKGQPEFGYITCPDNYREFCNYTPECPNYCSRKGICILGQCRCSSRWSGADCNISLKNCPYFTLEEDPQKCVQQCPSDKFPNPDKVCRSNCPKSFYFSNYRNDCVECNYQCLSCSGPSKNQCLECGISKYLEEGQCVNQCSSNFILVNQRKCVKSVDQGCEQECERCDSENKVICTKCKDQYFLNLKTGKCVVANNCPQETFANEENNTCQICELTGCIQCISQTVCQVCDEQLGFFKKGDQCAKCPQGCQKCSSDLQSCTVCYSGLFLQERNCDIDCPSNKFQDQKKRECIPISICKRLFLFIKQMYKTMSQIYFQ
;
A
#
# COMPACT_ATOMS: atom_id res chain seq x y z
N MET A 1 7.25 1.96 20.85
CA MET A 1 6.83 0.54 20.85
C MET A 1 6.49 0.16 22.29
N GLN A 2 5.49 -0.71 22.53
CA GLN A 2 5.12 -1.10 23.89
C GLN A 2 6.21 -1.98 24.53
N LEU A 3 6.50 -1.71 25.80
CA LEU A 3 7.37 -2.54 26.63
C LEU A 3 6.52 -3.55 27.40
N GLU A 4 7.14 -4.66 27.80
CA GLU A 4 6.48 -5.66 28.62
C GLU A 4 6.01 -5.05 29.94
N ASN A 5 4.82 -5.45 30.36
CA ASN A 5 4.14 -4.98 31.57
C ASN A 5 3.58 -6.11 32.43
N ASN A 6 3.78 -7.37 32.02
CA ASN A 6 3.39 -8.57 32.75
C ASN A 6 4.61 -9.42 33.13
N GLY A 7 4.40 -10.44 33.96
CA GLY A 7 5.46 -11.36 34.41
C GLY A 7 6.37 -10.79 35.51
N ASP A 8 7.61 -11.29 35.54
CA ASP A 8 8.63 -10.92 36.52
C ASP A 8 9.08 -9.46 36.33
N THR A 9 9.39 -8.77 37.44
CA THR A 9 9.97 -7.41 37.47
C THR A 9 11.18 -7.21 36.56
N LYS A 10 11.95 -8.27 36.26
CA LYS A 10 13.08 -8.21 35.32
C LYS A 10 12.66 -8.05 33.85
N PHE A 11 11.43 -8.44 33.51
CA PHE A 11 10.88 -8.30 32.16
C PHE A 11 10.29 -6.90 31.97
N ILE A 12 9.51 -6.47 32.97
CA ILE A 12 8.72 -5.26 32.94
C ILE A 12 9.59 -4.03 32.68
N GLY A 13 9.23 -3.25 31.65
CA GLY A 13 9.90 -2.01 31.28
C GLY A 13 11.30 -2.16 30.67
N SER A 14 11.79 -3.39 30.46
CA SER A 14 13.13 -3.64 29.87
C SER A 14 13.10 -4.54 28.63
N HIS A 15 11.95 -5.13 28.31
CA HIS A 15 11.76 -6.02 27.16
C HIS A 15 10.62 -5.51 26.28
N TRP A 16 10.60 -5.90 25.01
CA TRP A 16 9.46 -5.67 24.14
C TRP A 16 8.23 -6.45 24.63
N LYS A 17 7.05 -5.90 24.36
CA LYS A 17 5.78 -6.60 24.63
C LYS A 17 5.74 -7.93 23.88
N GLU A 18 5.80 -9.04 24.61
CA GLU A 18 5.91 -10.40 24.06
C GLU A 18 4.70 -10.74 23.16
N LEU A 19 3.52 -10.23 23.52
CA LEU A 19 2.29 -10.37 22.75
C LEU A 19 2.36 -9.84 21.32
N ILE A 20 3.11 -8.76 21.11
CA ILE A 20 3.18 -8.06 19.82
C ILE A 20 4.42 -8.51 19.06
N LEU A 21 5.54 -8.66 19.77
CA LEU A 21 6.85 -8.99 19.21
C LEU A 21 7.33 -10.37 19.65
N PHE A 22 6.46 -11.38 19.55
CA PHE A 22 6.80 -12.76 19.90
C PHE A 22 8.04 -13.26 19.13
N ASN A 23 8.96 -13.88 19.87
CA ASN A 23 10.28 -14.36 19.42
C ASN A 23 11.23 -13.26 18.92
N GLU A 24 11.01 -12.00 19.29
CA GLU A 24 12.02 -10.98 19.07
C GLU A 24 13.17 -11.14 20.09
N LEU A 25 14.40 -10.83 19.69
CA LEU A 25 15.60 -10.97 20.53
C LEU A 25 15.51 -10.31 21.91
N MET A 26 14.83 -9.18 22.00
CA MET A 26 14.64 -8.39 23.23
C MET A 26 13.23 -8.53 23.80
N ALA A 27 12.46 -9.53 23.37
CA ALA A 27 11.20 -9.89 23.99
C ALA A 27 11.44 -10.71 25.28
N ALA A 28 10.46 -10.76 26.18
CA ALA A 28 10.62 -11.36 27.52
C ALA A 28 10.85 -12.88 27.50
N GLU A 29 10.29 -13.59 26.51
CA GLU A 29 10.39 -15.04 26.31
C GLU A 29 10.94 -15.34 24.91
N SER A 30 12.18 -14.91 24.62
CA SER A 30 12.85 -15.31 23.38
C SER A 30 13.45 -16.72 23.52
N SER A 31 13.10 -17.67 22.64
CA SER A 31 13.81 -18.95 22.59
C SER A 31 15.15 -18.80 21.85
N GLY A 32 16.21 -19.44 22.34
CA GLY A 32 17.52 -19.39 21.66
C GLY A 32 17.57 -20.10 20.30
N LYS A 33 16.49 -20.78 19.89
CA LYS A 33 16.39 -21.49 18.60
C LYS A 33 15.69 -20.65 17.52
N ASP A 34 14.68 -19.86 17.90
CA ASP A 34 13.80 -19.14 16.96
C ASP A 34 13.70 -17.63 17.20
N SER A 35 14.59 -17.09 18.05
CA SER A 35 14.74 -15.66 18.27
C SER A 35 15.21 -14.94 17.00
N GLN A 36 14.60 -13.78 16.73
CA GLN A 36 14.87 -12.96 15.55
C GLN A 36 15.29 -11.54 15.97
N LEU A 37 16.34 -11.02 15.35
CA LEU A 37 16.73 -9.62 15.50
C LEU A 37 15.87 -8.77 14.57
N SER A 38 14.85 -8.11 15.11
CA SER A 38 13.93 -7.32 14.29
C SER A 38 14.42 -5.90 14.03
N VAL A 39 13.72 -5.22 13.11
CA VAL A 39 13.88 -3.77 12.92
C VAL A 39 13.58 -2.95 14.17
N PHE A 40 12.77 -3.45 15.11
CA PHE A 40 12.43 -2.72 16.34
C PHE A 40 13.63 -2.61 17.27
N THR A 41 14.37 -3.70 17.49
CA THR A 41 15.61 -3.67 18.26
C THR A 41 16.70 -2.89 17.55
N ILE A 42 16.86 -3.07 16.24
CA ILE A 42 17.79 -2.26 15.44
C ILE A 42 17.50 -0.75 15.56
N ALA A 43 16.24 -0.36 15.48
CA ALA A 43 15.81 1.03 15.65
C ALA A 43 16.08 1.53 17.08
N LEU A 44 15.78 0.73 18.11
CA LEU A 44 16.10 1.07 19.49
C LEU A 44 17.60 1.33 19.66
N LEU A 45 18.46 0.44 19.17
CA LEU A 45 19.92 0.59 19.28
C LEU A 45 20.39 1.89 18.63
N ARG A 46 19.85 2.24 17.46
CA ARG A 46 20.15 3.50 16.78
C ARG A 46 19.70 4.70 17.61
N ASP A 47 18.47 4.66 18.10
CA ASP A 47 17.86 5.78 18.83
C ASP A 47 18.48 5.99 20.22
N THR A 48 19.18 4.99 20.77
CA THR A 48 19.96 5.17 22.02
C THR A 48 21.12 6.15 21.88
N GLY A 49 21.67 6.32 20.67
CA GLY A 49 22.89 7.10 20.44
C GLY A 49 24.18 6.48 20.98
N TYR A 50 24.15 5.24 21.51
CA TYR A 50 25.35 4.57 22.02
C TYR A 50 26.27 4.04 20.92
N TYR A 51 25.72 3.77 19.73
CA TYR A 51 26.46 3.21 18.59
C TYR A 51 26.64 4.28 17.52
N ALA A 52 27.85 4.38 16.97
CA ALA A 52 28.14 5.33 15.88
C ALA A 52 27.36 4.98 14.60
N GLU A 53 27.21 3.69 14.31
CA GLU A 53 26.45 3.16 13.18
C GLU A 53 25.75 1.86 13.59
N VAL A 54 24.57 1.61 13.03
CA VAL A 54 23.83 0.35 13.20
C VAL A 54 23.55 -0.22 11.81
N ASN A 55 23.97 -1.46 11.58
CA ASN A 55 23.79 -2.12 10.29
C ASN A 55 22.36 -2.67 10.16
N GLU A 56 21.49 -1.92 9.48
CA GLU A 56 20.08 -2.28 9.29
C GLU A 56 19.89 -3.55 8.44
N SER A 57 20.90 -3.95 7.66
CA SER A 57 20.85 -5.19 6.89
C SER A 57 20.97 -6.45 7.75
N MET A 58 21.26 -6.32 9.05
CA MET A 58 21.24 -7.42 10.01
C MET A 58 19.85 -7.73 10.56
N ALA A 59 18.85 -6.88 10.30
CA ALA A 59 17.49 -7.14 10.73
C ALA A 59 16.92 -8.35 9.96
N ASP A 60 16.42 -9.34 10.69
CA ASP A 60 15.65 -10.43 10.14
C ASP A 60 14.33 -9.93 9.55
N ASP A 61 13.77 -10.68 8.58
CA ASP A 61 12.44 -10.39 8.06
C ASP A 61 11.38 -10.81 9.10
N PHE A 62 11.17 -9.95 10.09
CA PHE A 62 10.27 -10.20 11.21
C PHE A 62 8.80 -10.16 10.75
N GLN A 63 8.08 -11.27 10.94
CA GLN A 63 6.71 -11.46 10.44
C GLN A 63 5.61 -11.22 11.47
N SER A 64 5.88 -11.40 12.77
CA SER A 64 4.84 -11.35 13.79
C SER A 64 4.14 -9.98 13.77
N GLY A 65 2.80 -9.97 13.67
CA GLY A 65 2.02 -8.74 13.65
C GLY A 65 2.17 -7.88 12.39
N ARG A 66 2.86 -8.35 11.34
CA ARG A 66 3.09 -7.60 10.11
C ARG A 66 1.77 -7.28 9.40
N ASN A 67 1.59 -6.01 9.03
CA ASN A 67 0.41 -5.50 8.32
C ASN A 67 -0.94 -5.74 9.03
N ARG A 68 -0.94 -5.99 10.36
CA ARG A 68 -2.17 -6.22 11.13
C ARG A 68 -2.86 -4.93 11.62
N GLY A 69 -2.17 -3.79 11.47
CA GLY A 69 -2.70 -2.46 11.79
C GLY A 69 -2.71 -2.13 13.28
N CYS A 70 -3.20 -0.93 13.62
CA CYS A 70 -3.22 -0.42 14.99
C CYS A 70 -4.06 -1.28 15.94
N ASP A 71 -5.13 -1.89 15.44
CA ASP A 71 -6.05 -2.69 16.25
C ASP A 71 -5.35 -3.93 16.84
N PHE A 72 -4.46 -4.58 16.08
CA PHE A 72 -3.62 -5.67 16.58
C PHE A 72 -2.69 -5.22 17.70
N VAL A 73 -2.01 -4.08 17.52
CA VAL A 73 -1.05 -3.54 18.50
C VAL A 73 -1.74 -3.12 19.80
N LEU A 74 -2.98 -2.63 19.71
CA LEU A 74 -3.72 -2.10 20.85
C LEU A 74 -4.56 -3.15 21.58
N LYS A 75 -5.10 -4.14 20.86
CA LYS A 75 -6.06 -5.10 21.41
C LYS A 75 -5.65 -6.56 21.23
N ALA A 76 -4.81 -6.88 20.25
CA ALA A 76 -4.35 -8.23 19.96
C ALA A 76 -5.51 -9.26 19.98
N CYS A 77 -5.48 -10.25 20.87
CA CYS A 77 -6.55 -11.26 20.97
C CYS A 77 -7.86 -10.76 21.61
N GLN A 78 -7.88 -9.55 22.15
CA GLN A 78 -9.09 -8.88 22.67
C GLN A 78 -9.82 -8.09 21.58
N SER A 79 -9.27 -8.05 20.37
CA SER A 79 -9.92 -7.47 19.20
C SER A 79 -11.14 -8.29 18.77
N ASP A 80 -12.10 -7.63 18.12
CA ASP A 80 -13.17 -8.28 17.35
C ASP A 80 -12.62 -8.99 16.09
N THR A 81 -11.44 -8.57 15.61
CA THR A 81 -10.70 -9.20 14.51
C THR A 81 -9.95 -10.44 15.01
N GLN A 82 -10.25 -11.60 14.42
CA GLN A 82 -9.49 -12.81 14.72
C GLN A 82 -8.15 -12.81 13.97
N TYR A 83 -7.06 -12.82 14.73
CA TYR A 83 -5.70 -12.90 14.20
C TYR A 83 -5.16 -14.34 14.25
N PRO A 84 -4.48 -14.84 13.19
CA PRO A 84 -3.90 -16.19 13.14
C PRO A 84 -2.87 -16.49 14.25
N GLU A 85 -2.25 -15.45 14.80
CA GLU A 85 -1.29 -15.50 15.89
C GLU A 85 -1.94 -15.98 17.21
N PHE A 86 -3.27 -15.85 17.33
CA PHE A 86 -4.03 -16.23 18.52
C PHE A 86 -5.11 -17.26 18.18
N THR A 87 -5.43 -18.14 19.12
CA THR A 87 -6.46 -19.17 18.93
C THR A 87 -7.49 -19.15 20.04
N GLN A 88 -8.78 -19.22 19.70
CA GLN A 88 -9.82 -19.24 20.72
C GLN A 88 -10.04 -20.64 21.34
N LYS A 89 -9.60 -21.70 20.64
CA LYS A 89 -9.87 -23.10 21.00
C LYS A 89 -9.01 -23.53 22.20
N LYS A 90 -9.67 -24.03 23.25
CA LYS A 90 -9.04 -24.37 24.54
C LYS A 90 -8.40 -25.77 24.60
N TYR A 91 -8.67 -26.65 23.63
CA TYR A 91 -8.28 -28.08 23.72
C TYR A 91 -7.77 -28.68 22.38
N SER A 92 -6.79 -29.59 22.56
CA SER A 92 -6.12 -30.49 21.61
C SER A 92 -7.08 -31.20 20.64
N PRO A 93 -6.69 -31.50 19.38
CA PRO A 93 -5.37 -31.96 18.92
C PRO A 93 -4.31 -30.87 18.76
N ASP A 94 -3.05 -31.30 18.60
CA ASP A 94 -1.92 -30.43 18.29
C ASP A 94 -2.19 -29.60 17.02
N GLN A 95 -1.71 -28.37 17.03
CA GLN A 95 -1.87 -27.39 15.95
C GLN A 95 -0.50 -26.85 15.54
N CYS A 96 -0.37 -26.40 14.31
CA CYS A 96 0.81 -25.64 13.89
C CYS A 96 0.86 -24.30 14.60
N THR A 97 2.06 -23.82 14.89
CA THR A 97 2.25 -22.42 15.27
C THR A 97 1.90 -21.49 14.12
N SER A 98 1.66 -20.21 14.43
CA SER A 98 1.37 -19.17 13.43
C SER A 98 2.51 -18.98 12.42
N LYS A 99 3.76 -19.29 12.80
CA LYS A 99 4.94 -19.25 11.91
C LYS A 99 5.16 -20.55 11.13
N ASN A 100 4.34 -21.58 11.38
CA ASN A 100 4.50 -22.93 10.83
C ASN A 100 5.91 -23.53 11.07
N ASN A 101 6.66 -23.06 12.06
CA ASN A 101 8.00 -23.60 12.38
C ASN A 101 7.94 -24.83 13.30
N GLY A 102 6.76 -25.17 13.80
CA GLY A 102 6.56 -26.33 14.64
C GLY A 102 5.08 -26.51 14.97
N TYR A 103 4.80 -27.48 15.84
CA TYR A 103 3.46 -27.74 16.34
C TYR A 103 3.44 -28.11 17.81
N GLY A 104 2.28 -27.92 18.41
CA GLY A 104 2.04 -28.34 19.77
C GLY A 104 0.69 -27.92 20.28
N LYS A 105 0.61 -27.69 21.59
CA LYS A 105 -0.65 -27.47 22.29
C LYS A 105 -0.92 -25.99 22.49
N VAL A 106 -2.20 -25.67 22.52
CA VAL A 106 -2.65 -24.33 22.93
C VAL A 106 -2.33 -24.12 24.40
N LYS A 107 -1.67 -23.01 24.71
CA LYS A 107 -1.42 -22.54 26.06
C LYS A 107 -1.91 -21.11 26.22
N GLN A 108 -2.21 -20.78 27.46
CA GLN A 108 -2.54 -19.43 27.90
C GLN A 108 -1.41 -19.00 28.84
N ILE A 109 -0.75 -17.89 28.53
CA ILE A 109 0.47 -17.45 29.24
C ILE A 109 0.30 -15.98 29.60
N ASP A 110 0.80 -15.62 30.78
CA ASP A 110 0.66 -14.29 31.37
C ASP A 110 1.34 -13.19 30.53
N LEU A 111 2.54 -13.47 29.98
CA LEU A 111 3.28 -12.55 29.10
C LEU A 111 2.52 -12.22 27.79
N TYR A 112 1.61 -13.09 27.36
CA TYR A 112 0.71 -12.83 26.23
C TYR A 112 -0.61 -12.16 26.66
N ASP A 113 -0.67 -11.47 27.80
CA ASP A 113 -1.92 -10.92 28.36
C ASP A 113 -3.04 -11.95 28.44
N ASN A 114 -2.68 -13.21 28.76
CA ASN A 114 -3.62 -14.32 28.78
C ASN A 114 -4.28 -14.64 27.42
N CYS A 115 -3.71 -14.14 26.32
CA CYS A 115 -4.01 -14.63 24.99
C CYS A 115 -3.59 -16.09 24.86
N LYS A 116 -4.39 -16.84 24.11
CA LYS A 116 -4.14 -18.25 23.83
C LYS A 116 -3.33 -18.37 22.55
N THR A 117 -2.17 -19.00 22.65
CA THR A 117 -1.24 -19.23 21.54
C THR A 117 -0.87 -20.70 21.47
N VAL A 118 -0.41 -21.16 20.31
CA VAL A 118 0.14 -22.51 20.17
C VAL A 118 1.61 -22.46 20.58
N GLN A 119 1.98 -23.21 21.63
CA GLN A 119 3.39 -23.40 21.96
C GLN A 119 3.94 -24.65 21.29
N ASN A 120 5.16 -24.52 20.74
CA ASN A 120 5.88 -25.64 20.14
C ASN A 120 6.13 -26.73 21.18
N THR A 121 5.58 -27.92 20.92
CA THR A 121 6.02 -29.17 21.52
C THR A 121 7.19 -29.73 20.71
N PHE A 122 7.11 -29.60 19.39
CA PHE A 122 8.14 -30.04 18.45
C PHE A 122 8.44 -28.91 17.46
N TYR A 123 9.72 -28.63 17.26
CA TYR A 123 10.20 -27.73 16.21
C TYR A 123 10.45 -28.56 14.95
N CYS A 124 9.96 -28.09 13.81
CA CYS A 124 10.10 -28.81 12.55
C CYS A 124 11.54 -28.89 12.08
N GLU A 125 12.42 -28.00 12.53
CA GLU A 125 13.84 -28.02 12.15
C GLU A 125 14.69 -29.04 12.91
N ASP A 126 14.16 -29.61 14.00
CA ASP A 126 14.92 -30.43 14.95
C ASP A 126 15.16 -31.83 14.39
N SER A 127 16.24 -31.98 13.62
CA SER A 127 16.58 -33.22 12.92
C SER A 127 16.78 -34.43 13.83
N ASP A 128 17.06 -34.22 15.12
CA ASP A 128 17.22 -35.30 16.09
C ASP A 128 15.88 -36.06 16.31
N LEU A 129 14.74 -35.40 16.05
CA LEU A 129 13.41 -35.99 16.14
C LEU A 129 13.11 -37.01 15.04
N ASN A 130 13.87 -37.01 13.93
CA ASN A 130 13.68 -37.95 12.83
C ASN A 130 13.78 -39.41 13.30
N ASN A 131 14.63 -39.71 14.29
CA ASN A 131 14.84 -41.06 14.79
C ASN A 131 13.68 -41.60 15.65
N TYR A 132 12.80 -40.72 16.12
CA TYR A 132 11.74 -41.06 17.10
C TYR A 132 10.33 -41.03 16.50
N VAL A 133 10.07 -40.17 15.52
CA VAL A 133 8.69 -39.84 15.07
C VAL A 133 8.39 -40.33 13.63
N ASN A 134 9.42 -40.56 12.80
CA ASN A 134 9.26 -40.78 11.36
C ASN A 134 8.83 -42.19 10.95
N ASN A 135 8.87 -43.19 11.83
CA ASN A 135 8.64 -44.57 11.39
C ASN A 135 7.17 -44.83 10.96
N PHE A 136 6.23 -43.99 11.38
CA PHE A 136 4.79 -44.23 11.17
C PHE A 136 4.03 -43.04 10.62
N SER A 137 4.55 -41.83 10.84
CA SER A 137 4.02 -40.59 10.29
C SER A 137 4.90 -40.18 9.11
N PHE A 138 4.34 -39.74 7.99
CA PHE A 138 5.16 -39.23 6.86
C PHE A 138 5.79 -37.87 7.15
N GLN A 139 6.25 -37.68 8.39
CA GLN A 139 6.88 -36.47 8.87
C GLN A 139 8.35 -36.43 8.49
N TYR A 140 8.85 -35.21 8.39
CA TYR A 140 10.25 -34.93 8.24
C TYR A 140 10.62 -33.72 9.09
N PHE A 141 11.61 -33.91 9.95
CA PHE A 141 12.20 -32.85 10.76
C PHE A 141 13.57 -32.47 10.19
N GLY A 142 13.82 -31.19 9.94
CA GLY A 142 15.06 -30.72 9.38
C GLY A 142 14.94 -29.34 8.75
N VAL A 143 16.05 -28.87 8.18
CA VAL A 143 16.10 -27.56 7.52
C VAL A 143 15.04 -27.50 6.40
N ASN A 144 14.34 -26.37 6.31
CA ASN A 144 13.22 -26.13 5.40
C ASN A 144 11.97 -26.99 5.68
N SER A 145 11.89 -27.67 6.82
CA SER A 145 10.63 -28.28 7.25
C SER A 145 9.67 -27.25 7.82
N LYS A 146 8.39 -27.36 7.45
CA LYS A 146 7.31 -26.55 8.01
C LYS A 146 6.17 -27.42 8.50
N CYS A 147 5.47 -26.94 9.50
CA CYS A 147 4.25 -27.55 9.99
C CYS A 147 3.10 -27.26 9.04
N LEU A 148 2.40 -28.31 8.63
CA LEU A 148 1.13 -28.23 7.92
C LEU A 148 0.04 -28.94 8.69
N LYS A 149 -1.21 -28.50 8.47
CA LYS A 149 -2.37 -29.28 8.90
C LYS A 149 -2.41 -30.56 8.09
N SER A 150 -2.15 -31.69 8.75
CA SER A 150 -1.82 -32.93 8.08
C SER A 150 -2.12 -34.14 8.96
N THR A 151 -2.79 -35.11 8.36
CA THR A 151 -3.08 -36.42 8.94
C THR A 151 -2.27 -37.54 8.27
N SER A 152 -1.19 -37.16 7.57
CA SER A 152 -0.43 -38.08 6.73
C SER A 152 0.24 -39.21 7.51
N ILE A 153 -0.15 -40.44 7.22
CA ILE A 153 0.25 -41.62 8.00
C ILE A 153 0.55 -42.79 7.07
N GLN A 154 1.40 -43.71 7.51
CA GLN A 154 1.55 -44.99 6.84
C GLN A 154 0.27 -45.81 7.06
N GLY A 155 -0.42 -46.21 5.98
CA GLY A 155 -1.81 -46.74 5.99
C GLY A 155 -2.12 -47.94 6.92
N ASN A 156 -1.12 -48.54 7.58
CA ASN A 156 -1.30 -49.62 8.55
C ASN A 156 -1.40 -49.15 10.02
N ASN A 157 -1.16 -47.87 10.32
CA ASN A 157 -1.15 -47.35 11.69
C ASN A 157 -2.37 -46.48 11.99
N LYS A 158 -3.11 -46.83 13.06
CA LYS A 158 -4.31 -46.11 13.52
C LYS A 158 -4.07 -45.19 14.71
N PHE A 159 -2.85 -45.12 15.23
CA PHE A 159 -2.53 -44.40 16.47
C PHE A 159 -1.70 -43.14 16.19
N GLN A 160 -2.38 -42.02 15.90
CA GLN A 160 -1.94 -40.67 16.26
C GLN A 160 -3.03 -39.65 15.92
N TYR A 161 -3.63 -39.03 16.94
CA TYR A 161 -4.69 -38.01 16.81
C TYR A 161 -4.15 -36.62 16.42
N SER A 162 -2.90 -36.49 15.99
CA SER A 162 -2.35 -35.19 15.58
C SER A 162 -2.80 -34.84 14.17
N ASN A 163 -3.34 -33.63 14.03
CA ASN A 163 -3.69 -33.00 12.76
C ASN A 163 -2.61 -32.00 12.31
N ALA A 164 -1.44 -32.02 12.93
CA ALA A 164 -0.31 -31.15 12.63
C ALA A 164 0.96 -31.99 12.45
N ARG A 165 1.67 -31.80 11.34
CA ARG A 165 2.86 -32.58 10.98
C ARG A 165 3.90 -31.72 10.27
N CYS A 166 5.16 -31.99 10.54
CA CYS A 166 6.29 -31.35 9.87
C CYS A 166 6.60 -32.05 8.54
N HIS A 167 6.71 -31.28 7.46
CA HIS A 167 7.07 -31.77 6.13
C HIS A 167 8.18 -30.93 5.53
N LEU A 168 8.99 -31.52 4.67
CA LEU A 168 9.93 -30.76 3.85
C LEU A 168 9.14 -29.91 2.85
N VAL A 169 9.38 -28.60 2.86
CA VAL A 169 8.66 -27.66 2.00
C VAL A 169 9.60 -26.82 1.17
N GLN A 170 9.26 -26.65 -0.10
CA GLN A 170 9.94 -25.75 -1.02
C GLN A 170 8.91 -24.79 -1.63
N CYS A 171 9.16 -23.49 -1.51
CA CYS A 171 8.33 -22.45 -2.12
C CYS A 171 8.95 -22.00 -3.45
N SER A 172 8.11 -21.73 -4.45
CA SER A 172 8.57 -21.05 -5.66
C SER A 172 9.04 -19.62 -5.34
N PRO A 173 9.97 -19.04 -6.11
CA PRO A 173 10.50 -17.69 -5.85
C PRO A 173 9.46 -16.56 -5.79
N ASP A 174 8.32 -16.75 -6.46
CA ASP A 174 7.18 -15.83 -6.50
C ASP A 174 6.09 -16.15 -5.46
N SER A 175 6.31 -17.17 -4.62
CA SER A 175 5.37 -17.69 -3.61
C SER A 175 4.01 -18.12 -4.16
N THR A 176 3.94 -18.56 -5.43
CA THR A 176 2.68 -19.03 -6.05
C THR A 176 2.48 -20.54 -5.97
N GLN A 177 3.54 -21.29 -5.68
CA GLN A 177 3.53 -22.74 -5.58
C GLN A 177 4.28 -23.20 -4.33
N ILE A 178 3.73 -24.20 -3.67
CA ILE A 178 4.33 -24.86 -2.51
C ILE A 178 4.45 -26.34 -2.82
N THR A 179 5.67 -26.83 -2.78
CA THR A 179 6.02 -28.23 -2.98
C THR A 179 6.25 -28.88 -1.63
N ILE A 180 5.53 -29.97 -1.37
CA ILE A 180 5.63 -30.77 -0.15
C ILE A 180 6.22 -32.14 -0.53
N THR A 181 7.35 -32.49 0.10
CA THR A 181 8.08 -33.72 -0.21
C THR A 181 7.96 -34.72 0.94
N PHE A 182 7.65 -35.97 0.60
CA PHE A 182 7.62 -37.08 1.54
C PHE A 182 8.88 -37.94 1.37
N THR A 183 9.46 -38.38 2.48
CA THR A 183 10.74 -39.12 2.48
C THR A 183 10.60 -40.60 2.10
N GLN A 184 9.37 -41.13 1.96
CA GLN A 184 9.15 -42.50 1.49
C GLN A 184 9.02 -42.57 -0.05
N GLN A 185 9.80 -43.47 -0.66
CA GLN A 185 10.00 -43.58 -2.12
C GLN A 185 8.72 -43.78 -2.97
N ALA A 186 7.60 -44.20 -2.38
CA ALA A 186 6.33 -44.37 -3.10
C ALA A 186 5.54 -43.07 -3.31
N LEU A 187 5.87 -41.98 -2.58
CA LEU A 187 5.12 -40.72 -2.55
C LEU A 187 6.06 -39.57 -2.89
N GLN A 188 6.20 -39.27 -4.19
CA GLN A 188 7.30 -38.40 -4.60
C GLN A 188 7.09 -36.92 -4.26
N LEU A 189 5.88 -36.37 -4.43
CA LEU A 189 5.69 -34.92 -4.36
C LEU A 189 4.21 -34.55 -4.33
N LEU A 190 3.83 -33.59 -3.49
CA LEU A 190 2.52 -32.94 -3.51
C LEU A 190 2.72 -31.45 -3.84
N LEU A 191 2.01 -30.98 -4.87
CA LEU A 191 2.06 -29.60 -5.34
C LEU A 191 0.78 -28.87 -4.94
N CYS A 192 0.94 -27.82 -4.13
CA CYS A 192 -0.10 -26.88 -3.76
C CYS A 192 0.02 -25.64 -4.67
N THR A 193 -0.94 -25.43 -5.57
CA THR A 193 -0.99 -24.23 -6.45
C THR A 193 -1.90 -23.15 -5.85
N LYS A 194 -1.90 -21.94 -6.41
CA LYS A 194 -2.78 -20.85 -5.93
C LYS A 194 -4.27 -21.24 -5.88
N GLN A 195 -4.72 -22.15 -6.75
CA GLN A 195 -6.10 -22.64 -6.75
C GLN A 195 -6.41 -23.58 -5.57
N ASP A 196 -5.37 -24.05 -4.88
CA ASP A 196 -5.46 -25.02 -3.80
C ASP A 196 -5.37 -24.41 -2.41
N GLN A 197 -5.26 -23.08 -2.29
CA GLN A 197 -5.21 -22.40 -0.98
C GLN A 197 -6.37 -22.84 -0.08
N GLY A 198 -6.03 -23.36 1.11
CA GLY A 198 -6.98 -23.87 2.09
C GLY A 198 -7.64 -25.21 1.74
N LYS A 199 -7.36 -25.79 0.56
CA LYS A 199 -7.92 -27.08 0.16
C LYS A 199 -7.20 -28.23 0.84
N GLU A 200 -7.99 -29.24 1.19
CA GLU A 200 -7.48 -30.52 1.67
C GLU A 200 -7.24 -31.46 0.49
N ILE A 201 -6.02 -32.01 0.40
CA ILE A 201 -5.54 -32.86 -0.67
C ILE A 201 -5.17 -34.22 -0.07
N GLN A 202 -5.60 -35.30 -0.73
CA GLN A 202 -5.17 -36.66 -0.38
C GLN A 202 -3.66 -36.78 -0.60
N VAL A 203 -2.94 -37.28 0.41
CA VAL A 203 -1.50 -37.55 0.30
C VAL A 203 -1.23 -38.52 -0.84
N VAL A 204 -2.12 -39.50 -1.03
CA VAL A 204 -2.07 -40.47 -2.12
C VAL A 204 -3.43 -40.51 -2.80
N LYS A 205 -3.46 -40.17 -4.08
CA LYS A 205 -4.71 -40.05 -4.84
C LYS A 205 -5.43 -41.39 -4.89
N GLY A 206 -6.67 -41.41 -4.38
CA GLY A 206 -7.51 -42.62 -4.35
C GLY A 206 -7.26 -43.55 -3.17
N GLN A 207 -6.36 -43.19 -2.24
CA GLN A 207 -6.03 -43.99 -1.07
C GLN A 207 -6.15 -43.15 0.22
N PRO A 208 -7.38 -42.96 0.74
CA PRO A 208 -7.65 -42.11 1.90
C PRO A 208 -6.98 -42.60 3.21
N GLU A 209 -6.56 -43.86 3.27
CA GLU A 209 -5.86 -44.47 4.41
C GLU A 209 -4.50 -43.82 4.70
N PHE A 210 -3.90 -43.15 3.72
CA PHE A 210 -2.64 -42.40 3.89
C PHE A 210 -2.85 -40.97 4.40
N GLY A 211 -4.10 -40.56 4.59
CA GLY A 211 -4.46 -39.26 5.15
C GLY A 211 -4.37 -38.11 4.14
N TYR A 212 -4.42 -36.90 4.68
CA TYR A 212 -4.61 -35.67 3.93
C TYR A 212 -3.65 -34.58 4.39
N ILE A 213 -3.42 -33.60 3.52
CA ILE A 213 -2.73 -32.34 3.82
C ILE A 213 -3.62 -31.18 3.39
N THR A 214 -3.76 -30.17 4.25
CA THR A 214 -4.36 -28.89 3.87
C THR A 214 -3.26 -27.95 3.35
N CYS A 215 -3.41 -27.48 2.12
CA CYS A 215 -2.51 -26.45 1.57
C CYS A 215 -2.69 -25.13 2.35
N PRO A 216 -1.62 -24.33 2.56
CA PRO A 216 -1.71 -23.09 3.34
C PRO A 216 -2.73 -22.09 2.80
N ASP A 217 -3.42 -21.37 3.69
CA ASP A 217 -4.42 -20.38 3.26
C ASP A 217 -3.78 -19.14 2.63
N ASN A 218 -2.57 -18.77 3.04
CA ASN A 218 -1.83 -17.62 2.53
C ASN A 218 -0.40 -18.02 2.14
N TYR A 219 -0.16 -18.28 0.85
CA TYR A 219 1.17 -18.74 0.40
C TYR A 219 2.25 -17.69 0.56
N ARG A 220 1.91 -16.40 0.37
CA ARG A 220 2.90 -15.34 0.54
C ARG A 220 3.37 -15.32 1.99
N GLU A 221 2.47 -15.34 2.96
CA GLU A 221 2.81 -15.35 4.38
C GLU A 221 3.53 -16.65 4.80
N PHE A 222 3.02 -17.80 4.36
CA PHE A 222 3.62 -19.11 4.66
C PHE A 222 5.04 -19.25 4.09
N CYS A 223 5.29 -18.73 2.89
CA CYS A 223 6.59 -18.75 2.24
C CYS A 223 7.51 -17.59 2.65
N ASN A 224 6.98 -16.55 3.30
CA ASN A 224 7.76 -15.40 3.74
C ASN A 224 8.36 -15.64 5.13
N TYR A 225 9.17 -16.68 5.26
CA TYR A 225 9.94 -16.97 6.46
C TYR A 225 11.41 -16.62 6.24
N THR A 226 12.08 -16.20 7.31
CA THR A 226 13.54 -16.14 7.30
C THR A 226 14.05 -17.59 7.38
N PRO A 227 14.84 -18.06 6.40
CA PRO A 227 15.43 -19.39 6.48
C PRO A 227 16.26 -19.51 7.77
N GLU A 228 16.19 -20.65 8.42
CA GLU A 228 17.01 -20.91 9.60
C GLU A 228 18.42 -21.29 9.18
N CYS A 229 19.40 -20.94 10.00
CA CYS A 229 20.77 -21.31 9.73
C CYS A 229 20.98 -22.81 9.96
N PRO A 230 21.73 -23.49 9.08
CA PRO A 230 22.04 -24.91 9.25
C PRO A 230 22.76 -25.13 10.58
N ASN A 231 22.29 -26.12 11.35
CA ASN A 231 22.81 -26.52 12.67
C ASN A 231 23.05 -25.34 13.65
N TYR A 232 22.28 -24.25 13.53
CA TYR A 232 22.47 -23.02 14.33
C TYR A 232 23.92 -22.53 14.33
N CYS A 233 24.55 -22.57 13.15
CA CYS A 233 25.95 -22.18 12.97
C CYS A 233 26.91 -22.94 13.90
N SER A 234 26.55 -24.19 14.26
CA SER A 234 27.31 -25.05 15.17
C SER A 234 27.72 -24.37 16.48
N ARG A 235 26.97 -23.35 16.91
CA ARG A 235 27.28 -22.45 18.03
C ARG A 235 28.68 -21.80 17.94
N LYS A 236 29.20 -21.67 16.72
CA LYS A 236 30.51 -21.11 16.37
C LYS A 236 30.37 -19.90 15.44
N GLY A 237 29.17 -19.36 15.33
CA GLY A 237 28.84 -18.19 14.54
C GLY A 237 27.50 -17.62 14.97
N ILE A 238 27.09 -16.55 14.29
CA ILE A 238 25.77 -15.95 14.43
C ILE A 238 24.97 -16.20 13.14
N CYS A 239 23.67 -16.39 13.28
CA CYS A 239 22.77 -16.52 12.14
C CYS A 239 22.29 -15.14 11.70
N ILE A 240 22.41 -14.83 10.41
CA ILE A 240 21.87 -13.59 9.83
C ILE A 240 21.17 -13.97 8.52
N LEU A 241 19.85 -13.77 8.44
CA LEU A 241 19.06 -14.07 7.24
C LEU A 241 19.25 -15.51 6.70
N GLY A 242 19.39 -16.49 7.59
CA GLY A 242 19.59 -17.90 7.25
C GLY A 242 21.01 -18.28 6.86
N GLN A 243 21.97 -17.39 7.05
CA GLN A 243 23.38 -17.63 6.75
C GLN A 243 24.25 -17.43 7.98
N CYS A 244 25.22 -18.32 8.14
CA CYS A 244 26.12 -18.27 9.28
C CYS A 244 27.28 -17.33 9.05
N ARG A 245 27.40 -16.32 9.92
CA ARG A 245 28.64 -15.55 10.08
C ARG A 245 29.51 -16.23 11.11
N CYS A 246 30.51 -16.96 10.64
CA CYS A 246 31.39 -17.73 11.50
C CYS A 246 32.32 -16.85 12.34
N SER A 247 32.56 -17.29 13.57
CA SER A 247 33.55 -16.70 14.45
C SER A 247 34.95 -16.93 13.88
N SER A 248 35.89 -16.08 14.27
CA SER A 248 37.29 -16.24 13.89
C SER A 248 37.76 -17.67 14.18
N ARG A 249 38.33 -18.35 13.17
CA ARG A 249 38.80 -19.77 13.14
C ARG A 249 37.80 -20.82 12.64
N TRP A 250 36.56 -20.46 12.34
CA TRP A 250 35.56 -21.38 11.80
C TRP A 250 35.07 -20.95 10.42
N SER A 251 34.62 -21.92 9.63
CA SER A 251 34.09 -21.77 8.27
C SER A 251 33.10 -22.89 7.95
N GLY A 252 32.54 -22.87 6.75
CA GLY A 252 31.50 -23.79 6.31
C GLY A 252 30.11 -23.22 6.53
N ALA A 253 29.12 -23.82 5.86
CA ALA A 253 27.74 -23.28 5.82
C ALA A 253 27.11 -23.16 7.22
N ASP A 254 27.52 -24.02 8.15
CA ASP A 254 27.10 -24.06 9.55
C ASP A 254 28.25 -23.82 10.54
N CYS A 255 29.38 -23.25 10.09
CA CYS A 255 30.58 -23.01 10.91
C CYS A 255 31.18 -24.24 11.61
N ASN A 256 30.93 -25.46 11.10
CA ASN A 256 31.50 -26.67 11.70
C ASN A 256 32.98 -26.92 11.33
N ILE A 257 33.48 -26.28 10.26
CA ILE A 257 34.81 -26.54 9.70
C ILE A 257 35.84 -25.64 10.39
N SER A 258 36.89 -26.22 10.94
CA SER A 258 38.01 -25.43 11.47
C SER A 258 38.88 -24.93 10.32
N LEU A 259 39.26 -23.65 10.36
CA LEU A 259 40.23 -23.06 9.43
C LEU A 259 41.62 -23.72 9.48
N LYS A 260 41.92 -24.50 10.53
CA LYS A 260 43.11 -25.36 10.57
C LYS A 260 43.02 -26.55 9.62
N ASN A 261 41.81 -27.08 9.42
CA ASN A 261 41.56 -28.24 8.57
C ASN A 261 41.40 -27.80 7.10
N CYS A 262 40.70 -26.69 6.87
CA CYS A 262 40.60 -26.08 5.55
C CYS A 262 40.81 -24.56 5.66
N PRO A 263 41.99 -24.04 5.33
CA PRO A 263 42.25 -22.60 5.36
C PRO A 263 41.63 -21.85 4.17
N TYR A 264 41.22 -22.56 3.13
CA TYR A 264 40.65 -22.04 1.88
C TYR A 264 39.12 -22.21 1.86
N PHE A 265 38.55 -22.72 0.77
CA PHE A 265 37.11 -22.85 0.57
C PHE A 265 36.65 -24.30 0.57
N THR A 266 35.36 -24.54 0.86
CA THR A 266 34.70 -25.83 0.66
C THR A 266 33.59 -25.73 -0.37
N LEU A 267 33.19 -26.85 -0.96
CA LEU A 267 32.05 -26.90 -1.87
C LEU A 267 30.74 -27.11 -1.09
N GLU A 268 29.66 -26.48 -1.53
CA GLU A 268 28.33 -26.63 -0.90
C GLU A 268 27.81 -28.06 -1.00
N GLU A 269 28.02 -28.71 -2.14
CA GLU A 269 27.64 -30.09 -2.44
C GLU A 269 28.55 -31.15 -1.80
N ASP A 270 29.76 -30.77 -1.40
CA ASP A 270 30.73 -31.64 -0.75
C ASP A 270 31.56 -30.86 0.29
N PRO A 271 31.01 -30.67 1.51
CA PRO A 271 31.65 -29.88 2.56
C PRO A 271 32.99 -30.42 3.05
N GLN A 272 33.34 -31.67 2.73
CA GLN A 272 34.63 -32.27 3.11
C GLN A 272 35.75 -31.89 2.12
N LYS A 273 35.39 -31.46 0.91
CA LYS A 273 36.35 -31.12 -0.13
C LYS A 273 36.85 -29.69 0.02
N CYS A 274 38.08 -29.55 0.50
CA CYS A 274 38.79 -28.27 0.59
C CYS A 274 39.44 -27.91 -0.75
N VAL A 275 39.13 -26.74 -1.29
CA VAL A 275 39.64 -26.21 -2.56
C VAL A 275 40.27 -24.83 -2.35
N GLN A 276 41.39 -24.57 -3.04
CA GLN A 276 42.09 -23.27 -2.92
C GLN A 276 41.33 -22.13 -3.61
N GLN A 277 40.57 -22.44 -4.65
CA GLN A 277 39.77 -21.51 -5.43
C GLN A 277 38.42 -22.15 -5.74
N CYS A 278 37.37 -21.35 -5.81
CA CYS A 278 36.06 -21.84 -6.22
C CYS A 278 36.04 -22.21 -7.71
N PRO A 279 35.25 -23.23 -8.10
CA PRO A 279 34.97 -23.53 -9.51
C PRO A 279 34.45 -22.31 -10.28
N SER A 280 34.64 -22.27 -11.60
CA SER A 280 34.36 -21.09 -12.44
C SER A 280 32.91 -20.59 -12.41
N ASP A 281 31.95 -21.43 -12.04
CA ASP A 281 30.52 -21.14 -11.91
C ASP A 281 30.10 -20.78 -10.47
N LYS A 282 31.06 -20.64 -9.55
CA LYS A 282 30.81 -20.40 -8.12
C LYS A 282 31.62 -19.24 -7.59
N PHE A 283 31.00 -18.52 -6.67
CA PHE A 283 31.59 -17.39 -5.97
C PHE A 283 32.13 -17.80 -4.60
N PRO A 284 33.27 -17.24 -4.16
CA PRO A 284 33.80 -17.44 -2.82
C PRO A 284 33.06 -16.56 -1.82
N ASN A 285 32.30 -17.20 -0.94
CA ASN A 285 31.48 -16.51 0.05
C ASN A 285 32.24 -16.26 1.37
N PRO A 286 31.76 -15.35 2.22
CA PRO A 286 32.42 -14.96 3.47
C PRO A 286 32.61 -16.11 4.47
N ASP A 287 31.71 -17.09 4.47
CA ASP A 287 31.78 -18.31 5.28
C ASP A 287 32.75 -19.36 4.69
N LYS A 288 33.46 -19.00 3.61
CA LYS A 288 34.35 -19.83 2.82
C LYS A 288 33.69 -21.04 2.16
N VAL A 289 32.42 -20.93 1.80
CA VAL A 289 31.73 -21.92 0.96
C VAL A 289 31.58 -21.40 -0.45
N CYS A 290 31.90 -22.22 -1.45
CA CYS A 290 31.66 -21.89 -2.86
C CYS A 290 30.18 -22.11 -3.20
N ARG A 291 29.48 -21.06 -3.63
CA ARG A 291 28.07 -21.11 -4.05
C ARG A 291 27.84 -20.42 -5.38
N SER A 292 26.72 -20.72 -6.03
CA SER A 292 26.34 -20.12 -7.31
C SER A 292 25.98 -18.63 -7.24
N ASN A 293 25.78 -18.06 -6.05
CA ASN A 293 25.46 -16.65 -5.85
C ASN A 293 26.15 -16.11 -4.59
N CYS A 294 26.39 -14.80 -4.55
CA CYS A 294 26.74 -14.14 -3.30
C CYS A 294 25.55 -14.07 -2.34
N PRO A 295 25.79 -14.11 -1.02
CA PRO A 295 24.77 -13.95 0.00
C PRO A 295 24.09 -12.59 -0.05
N LYS A 296 22.88 -12.50 0.56
CA LYS A 296 22.23 -11.20 0.80
C LYS A 296 23.15 -10.28 1.61
N SER A 297 23.09 -8.99 1.33
CA SER A 297 24.01 -7.96 1.84
C SER A 297 25.45 -8.05 1.34
N PHE A 298 25.73 -8.89 0.32
CA PHE A 298 27.02 -8.95 -0.36
C PHE A 298 26.84 -8.86 -1.88
N TYR A 299 27.88 -8.38 -2.57
CA TYR A 299 27.99 -8.40 -4.02
C TYR A 299 29.33 -9.00 -4.45
N PHE A 300 29.40 -9.55 -5.65
CA PHE A 300 30.66 -10.07 -6.18
C PHE A 300 31.55 -8.92 -6.65
N SER A 301 32.75 -8.80 -6.07
CA SER A 301 33.75 -7.83 -6.46
C SER A 301 34.76 -8.44 -7.43
N ASN A 302 34.71 -8.06 -8.71
CA ASN A 302 35.71 -8.49 -9.69
C ASN A 302 37.14 -8.08 -9.31
N TYR A 303 37.30 -7.00 -8.54
CA TYR A 303 38.61 -6.52 -8.09
C TYR A 303 39.22 -7.42 -7.00
N ARG A 304 38.40 -7.87 -6.04
CA ARG A 304 38.85 -8.76 -4.96
C ARG A 304 38.69 -10.25 -5.29
N ASN A 305 37.91 -10.55 -6.34
CA ASN A 305 37.50 -11.89 -6.73
C ASN A 305 36.77 -12.64 -5.60
N ASP A 306 35.96 -11.93 -4.81
CA ASP A 306 35.17 -12.46 -3.69
C ASP A 306 33.86 -11.71 -3.46
N CYS A 307 32.98 -12.30 -2.63
CA CYS A 307 31.76 -11.64 -2.17
C CYS A 307 32.09 -10.65 -1.05
N VAL A 308 31.84 -9.36 -1.30
CA VAL A 308 32.14 -8.24 -0.40
C VAL A 308 30.85 -7.63 0.12
N GLU A 309 30.85 -7.15 1.37
CA GLU A 309 29.68 -6.50 1.97
C GLU A 309 29.23 -5.27 1.17
N CYS A 310 27.91 -5.11 1.09
CA CYS A 310 27.26 -3.89 0.63
C CYS A 310 27.46 -2.74 1.63
N ASN A 311 27.11 -1.52 1.21
CA ASN A 311 26.93 -0.44 2.17
C ASN A 311 25.88 -0.84 3.23
N TYR A 312 26.08 -0.47 4.51
CA TYR A 312 25.21 -0.87 5.62
C TYR A 312 23.74 -0.43 5.48
N GLN A 313 23.45 0.53 4.58
CA GLN A 313 22.10 0.98 4.26
C GLN A 313 21.39 0.11 3.23
N CYS A 314 22.13 -0.71 2.46
CA CYS A 314 21.59 -1.60 1.45
C CYS A 314 21.39 -3.03 2.00
N LEU A 315 20.29 -3.68 1.62
CA LEU A 315 20.08 -5.11 1.80
C LEU A 315 20.66 -5.93 0.63
N SER A 316 20.70 -5.36 -0.57
CA SER A 316 21.42 -5.89 -1.72
C SER A 316 21.99 -4.74 -2.55
N CYS A 317 23.05 -4.98 -3.29
CA CYS A 317 23.77 -3.94 -4.01
C CYS A 317 24.46 -4.47 -5.27
N SER A 318 24.74 -3.58 -6.21
CA SER A 318 25.61 -3.82 -7.37
C SER A 318 27.05 -3.39 -7.13
N GLY A 319 27.33 -2.76 -6.00
CA GLY A 319 28.65 -2.26 -5.63
C GLY A 319 28.69 -1.67 -4.22
N PRO A 320 29.87 -1.20 -3.78
CA PRO A 320 30.09 -0.82 -2.38
C PRO A 320 29.55 0.57 -2.03
N SER A 321 29.20 1.39 -3.03
CA SER A 321 28.72 2.76 -2.79
C SER A 321 27.28 2.78 -2.28
N LYS A 322 26.95 3.77 -1.45
CA LYS A 322 25.58 4.03 -0.97
C LYS A 322 24.56 4.31 -2.10
N ASN A 323 25.03 4.60 -3.32
CA ASN A 323 24.20 4.84 -4.52
C ASN A 323 24.09 3.61 -5.43
N GLN A 324 24.60 2.46 -4.98
CA GLN A 324 24.57 1.21 -5.73
C GLN A 324 23.68 0.17 -5.02
N CYS A 325 22.75 0.61 -4.17
CA CYS A 325 21.77 -0.27 -3.57
C CYS A 325 20.79 -0.78 -4.63
N LEU A 326 20.43 -2.05 -4.54
CA LEU A 326 19.37 -2.68 -5.33
C LEU A 326 18.14 -2.95 -4.46
N GLU A 327 18.34 -3.16 -3.17
CA GLU A 327 17.29 -3.24 -2.15
C GLU A 327 17.74 -2.53 -0.88
N CYS A 328 16.79 -1.93 -0.18
CA CYS A 328 17.04 -1.21 1.06
C CYS A 328 16.64 -2.01 2.30
N GLY A 329 17.31 -1.72 3.40
CA GLY A 329 16.92 -2.21 4.72
C GLY A 329 15.48 -1.88 5.08
N ILE A 330 14.95 -2.57 6.10
CA ILE A 330 13.58 -2.37 6.57
C ILE A 330 13.42 -0.90 7.03
N SER A 331 12.30 -0.27 6.63
CA SER A 331 11.98 1.16 6.90
C SER A 331 12.69 2.21 6.04
N LYS A 332 13.40 1.79 4.98
CA LYS A 332 13.91 2.69 3.93
C LYS A 332 13.32 2.35 2.57
N TYR A 333 13.34 3.34 1.69
CA TYR A 333 12.82 3.23 0.34
C TYR A 333 13.96 3.35 -0.67
N LEU A 334 13.94 2.49 -1.68
CA LEU A 334 14.90 2.55 -2.77
C LEU A 334 14.52 3.69 -3.73
N GLU A 335 15.39 4.69 -3.85
CA GLU A 335 15.27 5.82 -4.77
C GLU A 335 16.54 5.91 -5.62
N GLU A 336 16.43 5.63 -6.92
CA GLU A 336 17.56 5.73 -7.89
C GLU A 336 18.88 5.09 -7.42
N GLY A 337 18.82 3.94 -6.73
CA GLY A 337 20.00 3.23 -6.24
C GLY A 337 20.47 3.65 -4.84
N GLN A 338 19.80 4.60 -4.20
CA GLN A 338 20.04 5.02 -2.82
C GLN A 338 18.89 4.61 -1.90
N CYS A 339 19.21 4.44 -0.61
CA CYS A 339 18.20 4.17 0.41
C CYS A 339 17.86 5.46 1.17
N VAL A 340 16.61 5.91 1.04
CA VAL A 340 16.10 7.14 1.65
C VAL A 340 15.02 6.82 2.70
N ASN A 341 14.88 7.68 3.71
CA ASN A 341 13.87 7.52 4.75
C ASN A 341 12.47 7.98 4.29
N GLN A 342 12.41 8.82 3.26
CA GLN A 342 11.20 9.35 2.64
C GLN A 342 11.48 9.60 1.17
N CYS A 343 10.51 9.35 0.29
CA CYS A 343 10.67 9.66 -1.13
C CYS A 343 10.80 11.17 -1.33
N SER A 344 11.70 11.57 -2.23
CA SER A 344 11.84 12.96 -2.66
C SER A 344 10.54 13.46 -3.32
N SER A 345 10.31 14.76 -3.37
CA SER A 345 9.02 15.36 -3.80
C SER A 345 8.50 14.89 -5.17
N ASN A 346 9.39 14.53 -6.10
CA ASN A 346 9.03 14.07 -7.44
C ASN A 346 8.80 12.54 -7.55
N PHE A 347 8.90 11.83 -6.44
CA PHE A 347 8.79 10.38 -6.37
C PHE A 347 7.61 9.98 -5.47
N ILE A 348 6.95 8.90 -5.87
CA ILE A 348 5.88 8.28 -5.09
C ILE A 348 6.32 6.92 -4.57
N LEU A 349 5.88 6.57 -3.37
CA LEU A 349 6.17 5.27 -2.77
C LEU A 349 5.28 4.18 -3.39
N VAL A 350 5.93 3.20 -4.01
CA VAL A 350 5.30 2.03 -4.63
C VAL A 350 5.64 0.78 -3.82
N ASN A 351 4.62 -0.07 -3.59
CA ASN A 351 4.74 -1.34 -2.86
C ASN A 351 5.44 -1.21 -1.49
N GLN A 352 5.33 -0.05 -0.84
CA GLN A 352 5.96 0.27 0.45
C GLN A 352 7.48 0.08 0.50
N ARG A 353 8.17 0.02 -0.66
CA ARG A 353 9.60 -0.31 -0.74
C ARG A 353 10.40 0.53 -1.74
N LYS A 354 9.76 1.10 -2.76
CA LYS A 354 10.47 1.78 -3.86
C LYS A 354 9.87 3.14 -4.17
N CYS A 355 10.72 4.15 -4.27
CA CYS A 355 10.37 5.47 -4.78
C CYS A 355 10.47 5.44 -6.31
N VAL A 356 9.37 5.70 -7.00
CA VAL A 356 9.31 5.75 -8.47
C VAL A 356 8.89 7.16 -8.88
N LYS A 357 9.48 7.71 -9.94
CA LYS A 357 9.10 9.03 -10.44
C LYS A 357 7.62 9.03 -10.81
N SER A 358 6.90 10.07 -10.39
CA SER A 358 5.46 10.21 -10.66
C SER A 358 5.13 10.13 -12.16
N VAL A 359 6.00 10.65 -13.03
CA VAL A 359 5.81 10.65 -14.49
C VAL A 359 5.87 9.26 -15.12
N ASP A 360 6.61 8.31 -14.54
CA ASP A 360 6.82 6.97 -15.10
C ASP A 360 5.60 6.05 -14.89
N GLN A 361 4.55 6.54 -14.21
CA GLN A 361 3.30 5.79 -13.94
C GLN A 361 2.14 6.17 -14.88
N GLY A 362 2.34 7.09 -15.84
CA GLY A 362 1.28 7.50 -16.80
C GLY A 362 0.55 8.79 -16.45
N CYS A 363 1.10 9.61 -15.55
CA CYS A 363 0.54 10.90 -15.19
C CYS A 363 0.97 11.97 -16.23
N GLU A 364 0.05 12.90 -16.57
CA GLU A 364 0.33 13.98 -17.52
C GLU A 364 1.52 14.86 -17.05
N GLN A 365 2.25 15.47 -17.99
CA GLN A 365 3.49 16.20 -17.72
C GLN A 365 3.27 17.38 -16.76
N GLU A 366 2.06 17.93 -16.71
CA GLU A 366 1.62 19.06 -15.91
C GLU A 366 1.24 18.67 -14.47
N CYS A 367 1.18 17.37 -14.17
CA CYS A 367 0.83 16.84 -12.86
C CYS A 367 2.03 16.75 -11.92
N GLU A 368 1.89 17.21 -10.68
CA GLU A 368 2.90 17.07 -9.61
C GLU A 368 2.67 15.77 -8.81
N ARG A 369 1.42 15.42 -8.53
CA ARG A 369 1.04 14.23 -7.78
C ARG A 369 -0.22 13.61 -8.36
N CYS A 370 -0.24 12.29 -8.53
CA CYS A 370 -1.39 11.54 -9.05
C CYS A 370 -1.89 10.46 -8.09
N ASP A 371 -3.11 10.00 -8.34
CA ASP A 371 -3.80 8.95 -7.60
C ASP A 371 -3.04 7.61 -7.72
N SER A 372 -2.79 6.96 -6.59
CA SER A 372 -2.02 5.71 -6.50
C SER A 372 -2.74 4.47 -7.03
N GLU A 373 -4.07 4.49 -7.09
CA GLU A 373 -4.88 3.38 -7.61
C GLU A 373 -5.16 3.56 -9.11
N ASN A 374 -5.49 4.77 -9.54
CA ASN A 374 -5.97 5.02 -10.90
C ASN A 374 -4.92 5.52 -11.89
N LYS A 375 -3.70 5.87 -11.46
CA LYS A 375 -2.51 6.22 -12.31
C LYS A 375 -2.68 7.28 -13.40
N VAL A 376 -3.89 7.81 -13.60
CA VAL A 376 -4.30 8.73 -14.67
C VAL A 376 -4.91 10.01 -14.09
N ILE A 377 -5.40 9.97 -12.84
CA ILE A 377 -6.06 11.09 -12.17
C ILE A 377 -5.01 11.90 -11.41
N CYS A 378 -4.86 13.18 -11.76
CA CYS A 378 -4.01 14.11 -11.02
C CYS A 378 -4.70 14.57 -9.73
N THR A 379 -3.94 14.61 -8.64
CA THR A 379 -4.39 15.08 -7.32
C THR A 379 -3.73 16.39 -6.90
N LYS A 380 -2.61 16.78 -7.54
CA LYS A 380 -1.97 18.08 -7.38
C LYS A 380 -1.23 18.47 -8.66
N CYS A 381 -1.47 19.67 -9.18
CA CYS A 381 -0.81 20.19 -10.38
C CYS A 381 0.48 20.93 -10.04
N LYS A 382 1.41 20.96 -11.00
CA LYS A 382 2.63 21.80 -10.91
C LYS A 382 2.26 23.29 -10.85
N ASP A 383 3.19 24.10 -10.36
CA ASP A 383 3.05 25.56 -10.37
C ASP A 383 2.64 26.07 -11.75
N GLN A 384 1.73 27.06 -11.80
CA GLN A 384 1.10 27.64 -12.99
C GLN A 384 -0.03 26.81 -13.64
N TYR A 385 -0.36 25.64 -13.09
CA TYR A 385 -1.47 24.80 -13.54
C TYR A 385 -2.53 24.63 -12.45
N PHE A 386 -3.79 24.47 -12.89
CA PHE A 386 -4.96 24.39 -12.03
C PHE A 386 -5.65 23.05 -12.23
N LEU A 387 -5.98 22.38 -11.11
CA LEU A 387 -6.64 21.09 -11.13
C LEU A 387 -8.12 21.24 -11.50
N ASN A 388 -8.51 20.61 -12.61
CA ASN A 388 -9.92 20.42 -12.96
C ASN A 388 -10.50 19.29 -12.11
N LEU A 389 -11.28 19.65 -11.09
CA LEU A 389 -11.87 18.71 -10.13
C LEU A 389 -12.87 17.72 -10.78
N LYS A 390 -13.39 18.00 -11.98
CA LYS A 390 -14.31 17.09 -12.69
C LYS A 390 -13.56 16.04 -13.51
N THR A 391 -12.47 16.42 -14.17
CA THR A 391 -11.73 15.51 -15.07
C THR A 391 -10.48 14.91 -14.44
N GLY A 392 -9.99 15.47 -13.32
CA GLY A 392 -8.74 15.08 -12.70
C GLY A 392 -7.50 15.49 -13.50
N LYS A 393 -7.62 16.45 -14.43
CA LYS A 393 -6.52 16.93 -15.28
C LYS A 393 -6.05 18.32 -14.89
N CYS A 394 -4.79 18.62 -15.20
CA CYS A 394 -4.21 19.94 -15.00
C CYS A 394 -4.40 20.80 -16.25
N VAL A 395 -4.86 22.04 -16.07
CA VAL A 395 -5.07 23.01 -17.15
C VAL A 395 -4.46 24.36 -16.80
N VAL A 396 -4.14 25.17 -17.80
CA VAL A 396 -3.73 26.57 -17.59
C VAL A 396 -4.93 27.42 -17.15
N ALA A 397 -4.69 28.58 -16.51
CA ALA A 397 -5.74 29.42 -15.91
C ALA A 397 -6.93 29.72 -16.86
N ASN A 398 -6.65 30.10 -18.10
CA ASN A 398 -7.67 30.45 -19.11
C ASN A 398 -8.46 29.25 -19.65
N ASN A 399 -8.04 28.02 -19.29
CA ASN A 399 -8.67 26.78 -19.73
C ASN A 399 -9.45 26.09 -18.59
N CYS A 400 -9.66 26.76 -17.46
CA CYS A 400 -10.64 26.28 -16.49
C CYS A 400 -12.03 26.15 -17.16
N PRO A 401 -12.79 25.07 -16.87
CA PRO A 401 -14.08 24.82 -17.50
C PRO A 401 -15.08 25.94 -17.20
N GLN A 402 -16.15 26.04 -18.00
CA GLN A 402 -17.21 27.02 -17.75
C GLN A 402 -17.79 26.89 -16.33
N GLU A 403 -18.23 28.02 -15.78
CA GLU A 403 -18.70 28.16 -14.39
C GLU A 403 -17.62 27.97 -13.32
N THR A 404 -16.34 27.89 -13.72
CA THR A 404 -15.20 27.84 -12.78
C THR A 404 -14.18 28.93 -13.09
N PHE A 405 -13.34 29.25 -12.12
CA PHE A 405 -12.22 30.17 -12.26
C PHE A 405 -10.95 29.56 -11.65
N ALA A 406 -9.79 30.05 -12.07
CA ALA A 406 -8.50 29.64 -11.56
C ALA A 406 -8.28 30.21 -10.16
N ASN A 407 -8.31 29.37 -9.12
CA ASN A 407 -8.00 29.79 -7.76
C ASN A 407 -6.51 29.53 -7.46
N GLU A 408 -5.75 30.61 -7.28
CA GLU A 408 -4.31 30.58 -6.97
C GLU A 408 -3.99 30.17 -5.52
N GLU A 409 -4.94 30.23 -4.59
CA GLU A 409 -4.71 29.83 -3.20
C GLU A 409 -4.57 28.31 -3.06
N ASN A 410 -5.27 27.55 -3.91
CA ASN A 410 -5.30 26.09 -3.86
C ASN A 410 -4.94 25.42 -5.19
N ASN A 411 -4.59 26.19 -6.23
CA ASN A 411 -4.31 25.73 -7.60
C ASN A 411 -5.40 24.79 -8.16
N THR A 412 -6.67 25.14 -7.96
CA THR A 412 -7.82 24.40 -8.52
C THR A 412 -8.70 25.29 -9.38
N CYS A 413 -9.41 24.67 -10.34
CA CYS A 413 -10.52 25.34 -11.02
C CYS A 413 -11.75 25.29 -10.09
N GLN A 414 -11.96 26.36 -9.32
CA GLN A 414 -13.03 26.46 -8.33
C GLN A 414 -14.33 26.96 -8.98
N ILE A 415 -15.46 26.42 -8.54
CA ILE A 415 -16.80 26.83 -9.00
C ILE A 415 -17.09 28.27 -8.59
N CYS A 416 -17.67 29.05 -9.50
CA CYS A 416 -18.21 30.37 -9.23
C CYS A 416 -19.49 30.26 -8.38
N GLU A 417 -19.47 30.72 -7.12
CA GLU A 417 -20.63 30.66 -6.22
C GLU A 417 -21.51 31.93 -6.30
N LEU A 418 -21.15 32.86 -7.18
CA LEU A 418 -21.86 34.13 -7.36
C LEU A 418 -23.21 33.91 -8.07
N THR A 419 -24.31 34.25 -7.37
CA THR A 419 -25.68 34.15 -7.89
C THR A 419 -25.84 34.87 -9.23
N GLY A 420 -26.27 34.14 -10.26
CA GLY A 420 -26.53 34.69 -11.59
C GLY A 420 -25.28 35.04 -12.40
N CYS A 421 -24.10 34.55 -12.00
CA CYS A 421 -22.84 34.70 -12.71
C CYS A 421 -22.48 33.40 -13.46
N ILE A 422 -22.11 33.50 -14.74
CA ILE A 422 -21.68 32.34 -15.55
C ILE A 422 -20.17 32.30 -15.79
N GLN A 423 -19.48 33.42 -15.61
CA GLN A 423 -18.01 33.51 -15.61
C GLN A 423 -17.57 34.52 -14.55
N CYS A 424 -16.79 34.07 -13.59
CA CYS A 424 -16.22 34.90 -12.53
C CYS A 424 -14.69 34.89 -12.61
N ILE A 425 -14.07 35.94 -12.07
CA ILE A 425 -12.60 36.06 -11.92
C ILE A 425 -12.20 35.60 -10.50
N SER A 426 -13.09 35.78 -9.54
CA SER A 426 -12.94 35.35 -8.14
C SER A 426 -14.32 35.12 -7.52
N GLN A 427 -14.37 34.68 -6.26
CA GLN A 427 -15.62 34.57 -5.49
C GLN A 427 -16.29 35.92 -5.17
N THR A 428 -15.74 37.04 -5.64
CA THR A 428 -16.32 38.37 -5.42
C THR A 428 -16.54 39.16 -6.70
N VAL A 429 -15.90 38.77 -7.80
CA VAL A 429 -15.91 39.49 -9.07
C VAL A 429 -16.45 38.62 -10.19
N CYS A 430 -17.63 39.00 -10.70
CA CYS A 430 -18.25 38.42 -11.88
C CYS A 430 -17.86 39.15 -13.16
N GLN A 431 -17.43 38.39 -14.16
CA GLN A 431 -17.13 38.89 -15.49
C GLN A 431 -18.36 38.92 -16.38
N VAL A 432 -19.14 37.82 -16.41
CA VAL A 432 -20.32 37.64 -17.28
C VAL A 432 -21.50 37.13 -16.47
N CYS A 433 -22.63 37.84 -16.56
CA CYS A 433 -23.89 37.48 -15.91
C CYS A 433 -24.79 36.62 -16.81
N ASP A 434 -25.66 35.83 -16.18
CA ASP A 434 -26.68 35.03 -16.87
C ASP A 434 -27.84 35.92 -17.33
N GLU A 435 -27.69 36.53 -18.50
CA GLU A 435 -28.74 37.35 -19.10
C GLU A 435 -30.00 36.54 -19.45
N GLN A 436 -29.90 35.22 -19.65
CA GLN A 436 -31.05 34.37 -19.95
C GLN A 436 -31.99 34.25 -18.75
N LEU A 437 -31.42 34.21 -17.54
CA LEU A 437 -32.15 34.24 -16.27
C LEU A 437 -32.47 35.66 -15.77
N GLY A 438 -32.17 36.69 -16.58
CA GLY A 438 -32.45 38.09 -16.29
C GLY A 438 -31.46 38.75 -15.32
N PHE A 439 -30.24 38.21 -15.22
CA PHE A 439 -29.15 38.81 -14.44
C PHE A 439 -28.27 39.70 -15.31
N PHE A 440 -27.96 40.89 -14.81
CA PHE A 440 -27.12 41.87 -15.48
C PHE A 440 -26.04 42.38 -14.53
N LYS A 441 -24.95 42.87 -15.12
CA LYS A 441 -23.77 43.32 -14.38
C LYS A 441 -24.04 44.60 -13.60
N LYS A 442 -23.76 44.58 -12.30
CA LYS A 442 -23.79 45.71 -11.36
C LYS A 442 -22.44 45.84 -10.67
N GLY A 443 -21.55 46.64 -11.23
CA GLY A 443 -20.15 46.66 -10.79
C GLY A 443 -19.52 45.28 -10.97
N ASP A 444 -19.01 44.70 -9.89
CA ASP A 444 -18.35 43.40 -9.87
C ASP A 444 -19.30 42.22 -9.60
N GLN A 445 -20.61 42.43 -9.51
CA GLN A 445 -21.58 41.37 -9.23
C GLN A 445 -22.73 41.35 -10.23
N CYS A 446 -23.52 40.28 -10.19
CA CYS A 446 -24.74 40.17 -10.98
C CYS A 446 -25.95 40.47 -10.11
N ALA A 447 -26.91 41.19 -10.69
CA ALA A 447 -28.18 41.45 -10.05
C ALA A 447 -29.32 41.30 -11.05
N LYS A 448 -30.47 40.86 -10.54
CA LYS A 448 -31.64 40.53 -11.35
C LYS A 448 -32.46 41.78 -11.65
N CYS A 449 -32.95 41.93 -12.88
CA CYS A 449 -33.89 43.00 -13.21
C CYS A 449 -35.20 42.88 -12.41
N PRO A 450 -35.98 43.97 -12.29
CA PRO A 450 -37.32 43.95 -11.69
C PRO A 450 -38.23 42.90 -12.34
N GLN A 451 -39.22 42.41 -11.58
CA GLN A 451 -40.15 41.39 -12.06
C GLN A 451 -40.84 41.82 -13.37
N GLY A 452 -40.95 40.91 -14.34
CA GLY A 452 -41.57 41.20 -15.65
C GLY A 452 -40.63 41.91 -16.64
N CYS A 453 -39.42 42.28 -16.23
CA CYS A 453 -38.45 42.99 -17.06
C CYS A 453 -37.45 42.05 -17.75
N GLN A 454 -37.37 42.13 -19.09
CA GLN A 454 -36.40 41.40 -19.91
C GLN A 454 -35.04 42.11 -19.99
N LYS A 455 -35.00 43.44 -20.03
CA LYS A 455 -33.77 44.25 -19.95
C LYS A 455 -34.01 45.50 -19.13
N CYS A 456 -33.13 45.81 -18.19
CA CYS A 456 -33.20 47.03 -17.38
C CYS A 456 -31.99 47.94 -17.60
N SER A 457 -32.10 49.19 -17.18
CA SER A 457 -31.01 50.17 -17.20
C SER A 457 -29.89 49.79 -16.22
N SER A 458 -28.77 50.49 -16.32
CA SER A 458 -27.59 50.31 -15.47
C SER A 458 -27.85 50.48 -13.97
N ASP A 459 -28.92 51.20 -13.58
CA ASP A 459 -29.35 51.32 -12.18
C ASP A 459 -30.09 50.08 -11.64
N LEU A 460 -30.45 49.14 -12.53
CA LEU A 460 -31.26 47.94 -12.27
C LEU A 460 -32.63 48.22 -11.63
N GLN A 461 -33.08 49.46 -11.66
CA GLN A 461 -34.37 49.89 -11.13
C GLN A 461 -35.36 50.21 -12.25
N SER A 462 -34.86 50.56 -13.43
CA SER A 462 -35.73 50.94 -14.54
C SER A 462 -35.73 49.89 -15.63
N CYS A 463 -36.89 49.33 -15.94
CA CYS A 463 -37.03 48.45 -17.09
C CYS A 463 -36.96 49.22 -18.41
N THR A 464 -36.36 48.60 -19.42
CA THR A 464 -36.25 49.12 -20.79
C THR A 464 -36.93 48.22 -21.81
N VAL A 465 -37.04 46.93 -21.52
CA VAL A 465 -37.74 45.94 -22.36
C VAL A 465 -38.49 44.98 -21.46
N CYS A 466 -39.80 44.85 -21.67
CA CYS A 466 -40.65 43.92 -20.92
C CYS A 466 -40.71 42.53 -21.56
N TYR A 467 -40.90 41.49 -20.73
CA TYR A 467 -41.23 40.15 -21.23
C TYR A 467 -42.52 40.16 -22.05
N SER A 468 -42.70 39.17 -22.91
CA SER A 468 -43.88 39.05 -23.77
C SER A 468 -45.18 39.08 -22.95
N GLY A 469 -46.14 39.91 -23.38
CA GLY A 469 -47.43 40.08 -22.69
C GLY A 469 -47.48 41.23 -21.67
N LEU A 470 -46.36 41.92 -21.42
CA LEU A 470 -46.29 43.10 -20.56
C LEU A 470 -45.95 44.35 -21.38
N PHE A 471 -46.40 45.51 -20.91
CA PHE A 471 -46.21 46.80 -21.55
C PHE A 471 -45.36 47.70 -20.65
N LEU A 472 -44.36 48.35 -21.25
CA LEU A 472 -43.49 49.28 -20.54
C LEU A 472 -44.26 50.55 -20.21
N GLN A 473 -44.35 50.84 -18.91
CA GLN A 473 -44.86 52.09 -18.39
C GLN A 473 -43.79 52.76 -17.53
N GLU A 474 -43.22 53.84 -18.06
CA GLU A 474 -42.15 54.62 -17.43
C GLU A 474 -40.91 53.75 -17.13
N ARG A 475 -40.92 53.03 -16.01
CA ARG A 475 -39.82 52.19 -15.53
C ARG A 475 -40.25 50.76 -15.18
N ASN A 476 -41.55 50.44 -15.26
CA ASN A 476 -42.12 49.14 -14.86
C ASN A 476 -42.82 48.44 -16.03
N CYS A 477 -43.03 47.14 -15.88
CA CYS A 477 -43.70 46.29 -16.86
C CYS A 477 -45.00 45.76 -16.28
N ASP A 478 -46.11 46.21 -16.83
CA ASP A 478 -47.45 45.89 -16.34
C ASP A 478 -48.28 45.21 -17.44
N ILE A 479 -49.25 44.38 -17.04
CA ILE A 479 -50.15 43.69 -17.99
C ILE A 479 -51.08 44.71 -18.68
N ASP A 480 -51.52 45.72 -17.93
CA ASP A 480 -52.48 46.72 -18.40
C ASP A 480 -51.89 48.14 -18.36
N CYS A 481 -52.20 48.95 -19.37
CA CYS A 481 -51.85 50.37 -19.36
C CYS A 481 -52.90 51.18 -18.56
N PRO A 482 -52.53 52.34 -17.98
CA PRO A 482 -53.45 53.19 -17.25
C PRO A 482 -54.49 53.78 -18.19
N SER A 483 -55.63 54.20 -17.64
CA SER A 483 -56.81 54.66 -18.39
C SER A 483 -56.56 55.81 -19.38
N ASN A 484 -55.42 56.51 -19.26
CA ASN A 484 -55.02 57.65 -20.10
C ASN A 484 -53.93 57.31 -21.14
N LYS A 485 -53.54 56.03 -21.29
CA LYS A 485 -52.55 55.54 -22.27
C LYS A 485 -53.11 54.33 -23.03
N PHE A 486 -52.61 54.07 -24.24
CA PHE A 486 -52.95 52.90 -25.06
C PHE A 486 -51.76 51.93 -25.16
N GLN A 487 -52.04 50.63 -25.34
CA GLN A 487 -51.04 49.58 -25.53
C GLN A 487 -50.50 49.57 -26.97
N ASP A 488 -49.28 50.07 -27.19
CA ASP A 488 -48.61 49.84 -28.48
C ASP A 488 -48.10 48.40 -28.53
N GLN A 489 -48.81 47.52 -29.22
CA GLN A 489 -48.42 46.11 -29.34
C GLN A 489 -47.11 45.90 -30.10
N LYS A 490 -46.74 46.80 -31.02
CA LYS A 490 -45.48 46.68 -31.77
C LYS A 490 -44.29 47.08 -30.92
N LYS A 491 -44.42 48.17 -30.17
CA LYS A 491 -43.34 48.69 -29.32
C LYS A 491 -43.35 48.13 -27.90
N ARG A 492 -44.43 47.44 -27.50
CA ARG A 492 -44.66 46.92 -26.15
C ARG A 492 -44.52 48.00 -25.07
N GLU A 493 -45.12 49.16 -25.32
CA GLU A 493 -45.09 50.33 -24.43
C GLU A 493 -46.47 50.98 -24.29
N CYS A 494 -46.71 51.65 -23.17
CA CYS A 494 -47.91 52.44 -22.93
C CYS A 494 -47.74 53.87 -23.47
N ILE A 495 -48.42 54.19 -24.58
CA ILE A 495 -48.34 55.50 -25.25
C ILE A 495 -49.48 56.44 -24.84
N PRO A 496 -49.20 57.74 -24.57
CA PRO A 496 -50.23 58.73 -24.23
C PRO A 496 -51.26 58.96 -25.33
N ILE A 497 -52.54 59.04 -24.96
CA ILE A 497 -53.67 59.28 -25.88
C ILE A 497 -53.55 60.62 -26.64
N SER A 498 -52.76 61.58 -26.12
CA SER A 498 -52.52 62.90 -26.72
C SER A 498 -51.82 62.85 -28.09
N ILE A 499 -51.04 61.80 -28.38
CA ILE A 499 -50.31 61.63 -29.65
C ILE A 499 -51.27 61.22 -30.78
N CYS A 500 -52.31 60.45 -30.48
CA CYS A 500 -53.34 60.06 -31.47
C CYS A 500 -54.22 61.23 -31.93
N LYS A 501 -54.41 62.28 -31.13
CA LYS A 501 -55.16 63.48 -31.56
C LYS A 501 -54.50 64.21 -32.74
N ARG A 502 -53.17 64.21 -32.82
CA ARG A 502 -52.44 64.83 -33.95
C ARG A 502 -52.60 64.03 -35.25
N LEU A 503 -52.56 62.69 -35.18
CA LEU A 503 -52.82 61.83 -36.34
C LEU A 503 -54.27 61.90 -36.82
N PHE A 504 -55.25 61.95 -35.91
CA PHE A 504 -56.66 62.08 -36.27
C PHE A 504 -56.97 63.45 -36.91
N LEU A 505 -56.33 64.52 -36.45
CA LEU A 505 -56.41 65.85 -37.07
C LEU A 505 -55.72 65.90 -38.44
N PHE A 506 -54.57 65.25 -38.61
CA PHE A 506 -53.86 65.17 -39.89
C PHE A 506 -54.67 64.40 -40.95
N ILE A 507 -55.31 63.28 -40.57
CA ILE A 507 -56.18 62.49 -41.46
C ILE A 507 -57.46 63.28 -41.82
N LYS A 508 -58.07 64.00 -40.87
CA LYS A 508 -59.20 64.90 -41.16
C LYS A 508 -58.84 66.03 -42.13
N GLN A 509 -57.61 66.54 -42.05
CA GLN A 509 -57.14 67.62 -42.91
C GLN A 509 -56.83 67.13 -44.34
N MET A 510 -56.29 65.91 -44.48
CA MET A 510 -56.11 65.26 -45.79
C MET A 510 -57.42 64.94 -46.52
N TYR A 511 -58.45 64.46 -45.80
CA TYR A 511 -59.78 64.23 -46.40
C TYR A 511 -60.46 65.52 -46.88
N LYS A 512 -60.19 66.66 -46.21
CA LYS A 512 -60.77 67.96 -46.57
C LYS A 512 -60.12 68.57 -47.82
N THR A 513 -58.85 68.30 -48.07
CA THR A 513 -58.15 68.72 -49.31
C THR A 513 -58.46 67.82 -50.50
N MET A 514 -58.76 66.53 -50.29
CA MET A 514 -59.14 65.63 -51.39
C MET A 514 -60.57 65.84 -51.90
N SER A 515 -61.49 66.39 -51.09
CA SER A 515 -62.87 66.64 -51.54
C SER A 515 -63.05 67.92 -52.36
N GLN A 516 -62.04 68.80 -52.46
CA GLN A 516 -62.11 70.04 -53.26
C GLN A 516 -61.52 69.94 -54.67
N ILE A 517 -60.85 68.82 -55.01
CA ILE A 517 -60.23 68.62 -56.33
C ILE A 517 -61.14 67.81 -57.29
N TYR A 518 -62.25 67.24 -56.81
CA TYR A 518 -63.17 66.41 -57.61
C TYR A 518 -64.50 67.08 -58.02
N PHE A 519 -64.67 68.38 -57.77
CA PHE A 519 -65.80 69.18 -58.30
C PHE A 519 -65.30 70.55 -58.77
N GLN A 520 -64.64 70.58 -59.93
CA GLN A 520 -64.62 71.72 -60.85
C GLN A 520 -64.35 71.24 -62.26
#